data_AF-A0A524NZX5-F1
#
_entry.id   AF-A0A524NZX5-F1
#
_cell.length_a   1.000
_cell.length_b   1.000
_cell.length_c   1.000
_cell.angle_alpha   90.00
_cell.angle_beta   90.00
_cell.angle_gamma   90.00
#
_symmetry.space_group_name_H-M   'P 1'
#
loop_
_entity.id
_entity.type
_entity.pdbx_description
1 polymer ?
#
loop_
_entity_poly.entity_id
_entity_poly.type
_entity_poly.pdbx_seq_one_letter_code
_entity_poly.pdbx_strand_id
1 'polypeptide(L)'
;MTSFATDDVIRQMAEALSTRRCPIKTFPQLISLRVTPDGELFEDGAGALSCHAPGHGDLTFALRRSGILKDFRDRGGRVLMMSNVDNLTATLDPAVIGAHLESGAALTAEMAPKEPGDQGGAPARVDGKPQIVESFRFPKDFDQERIPVFNTNTFVLDAEAIDADFPLTWFAVNKTVDDKPAVQFERLVGELTAFLEPAFLRVERHGPDARFQPIKIPEDLHKELPGIVKALEARGSL
;
A
#
# COMPACT_ATOMS: atom_id res chain seq x y z
N MET A 1 3.92 -1.64 -9.15
CA MET A 1 4.45 -0.28 -8.91
C MET A 1 5.89 -0.41 -8.44
N THR A 2 6.80 0.33 -9.07
CA THR A 2 8.25 0.34 -8.75
C THR A 2 8.67 1.74 -8.28
N SER A 3 9.94 1.92 -7.90
CA SER A 3 10.55 3.23 -7.62
C SER A 3 11.77 3.43 -8.51
N PHE A 4 12.31 4.64 -8.62
CA PHE A 4 13.57 4.85 -9.34
C PHE A 4 14.74 4.01 -8.78
N ALA A 5 14.68 3.60 -7.50
CA ALA A 5 15.67 2.74 -6.87
C ALA A 5 15.48 1.24 -7.18
N THR A 6 14.30 0.84 -7.65
CA THR A 6 13.94 -0.57 -7.84
C THR A 6 13.47 -0.93 -9.25
N ASP A 7 13.21 0.06 -10.11
CA ASP A 7 12.56 -0.15 -11.41
C ASP A 7 13.38 -1.02 -12.35
N ASP A 8 14.68 -0.74 -12.53
CA ASP A 8 15.51 -1.48 -13.48
C ASP A 8 15.60 -2.96 -13.14
N VAL A 9 15.87 -3.29 -11.88
CA VAL A 9 15.97 -4.69 -11.41
C VAL A 9 14.62 -5.39 -11.53
N ILE A 10 13.54 -4.77 -11.05
CA ILE A 10 12.21 -5.38 -11.09
C ILE A 10 11.71 -5.54 -12.53
N ARG A 11 12.01 -4.59 -13.42
CA ARG A 11 11.64 -4.68 -14.84
C ARG A 11 12.35 -5.85 -15.53
N GLN A 12 13.64 -6.05 -15.29
CA GLN A 12 14.38 -7.20 -15.82
C GLN A 12 13.79 -8.53 -15.31
N MET A 13 13.48 -8.61 -14.00
CA MET A 13 12.84 -9.80 -13.43
C MET A 13 11.44 -10.03 -14.02
N ALA A 14 10.65 -8.96 -14.16
CA ALA A 14 9.31 -9.02 -14.73
C ALA A 14 9.33 -9.49 -16.19
N GLU A 15 10.25 -9.00 -17.02
CA GLU A 15 10.41 -9.42 -18.42
C GLU A 15 10.69 -10.93 -18.52
N ALA A 16 11.55 -11.46 -17.65
CA ALA A 16 11.89 -12.89 -17.63
C ALA A 16 10.72 -13.80 -17.17
N LEU A 17 9.87 -13.30 -16.26
CA LEU A 17 8.77 -14.06 -15.66
C LEU A 17 7.41 -13.84 -16.36
N SER A 18 7.29 -12.80 -17.18
CA SER A 18 6.06 -12.43 -17.87
C SER A 18 5.69 -13.48 -18.92
N THR A 19 4.43 -13.90 -18.91
CA THR A 19 3.90 -14.86 -19.90
C THR A 19 2.66 -14.31 -20.57
N ARG A 20 2.23 -14.93 -21.68
CA ARG A 20 0.96 -14.56 -22.32
C ARG A 20 -0.25 -14.73 -21.39
N ARG A 21 -0.22 -15.69 -20.46
CA ARG A 21 -1.31 -15.98 -19.52
C ARG A 21 -1.26 -15.07 -18.28
N CYS A 22 -0.07 -14.73 -17.82
CA CYS A 22 0.16 -13.82 -16.70
C CYS A 22 1.14 -12.73 -17.16
N PRO A 23 0.65 -11.71 -17.88
CA PRO A 23 1.50 -10.61 -18.31
C PRO A 23 1.87 -9.75 -17.09
N ILE A 24 3.17 -9.53 -16.89
CA ILE A 24 3.67 -8.65 -15.84
C ILE A 24 4.00 -7.31 -16.47
N LYS A 25 3.45 -6.23 -15.88
CA LYS A 25 3.75 -4.85 -16.25
C LYS A 25 4.32 -4.12 -15.05
N THR A 26 5.36 -3.33 -15.27
CA THR A 26 5.91 -2.41 -14.28
C THR A 26 5.52 -0.99 -14.64
N PHE A 27 5.44 -0.14 -13.61
CA PHE A 27 5.30 1.30 -13.76
C PHE A 27 5.94 1.97 -12.55
N PRO A 28 6.85 2.94 -12.76
CA PRO A 28 7.47 3.67 -11.67
C PRO A 28 6.48 4.64 -11.05
N GLN A 29 6.51 4.76 -9.72
CA GLN A 29 5.92 5.88 -9.02
C GLN A 29 6.62 7.20 -9.40
N LEU A 30 6.06 8.35 -8.99
CA LEU A 30 6.69 9.64 -9.27
C LEU A 30 7.95 9.83 -8.41
N ILE A 31 8.65 10.93 -8.66
CA ILE A 31 9.86 11.31 -7.92
C ILE A 31 9.61 12.68 -7.31
N SER A 32 10.03 12.84 -6.06
CA SER A 32 10.04 14.12 -5.36
C SER A 32 11.44 14.41 -4.82
N LEU A 33 11.67 15.64 -4.37
CA LEU A 33 12.93 16.08 -3.81
C LEU A 33 12.81 16.22 -2.29
N ARG A 34 13.87 15.83 -1.59
CA ARG A 34 14.02 16.12 -0.17
C ARG A 34 14.34 17.59 0.03
N VAL A 35 13.90 18.11 1.17
CA VAL A 35 14.25 19.45 1.62
C VAL A 35 14.94 19.40 2.98
N THR A 36 15.70 20.42 3.32
CA THR A 36 16.21 20.63 4.68
C THR A 36 15.04 20.99 5.61
N PRO A 37 15.20 20.89 6.94
CA PRO A 37 14.18 21.37 7.89
C PRO A 37 13.80 22.85 7.70
N ASP A 38 14.68 23.66 7.10
CA ASP A 38 14.46 25.07 6.79
C ASP A 38 13.78 25.30 5.43
N GLY A 39 13.50 24.23 4.67
CA GLY A 39 12.77 24.27 3.40
C GLY A 39 13.62 24.46 2.14
N GLU A 40 14.95 24.41 2.26
CA GLU A 40 15.86 24.44 1.11
C GLU A 40 15.97 23.07 0.43
N LEU A 41 16.32 23.03 -0.86
CA LEU A 41 16.56 21.74 -1.52
C LEU A 41 17.73 21.01 -0.86
N PHE A 42 17.54 19.73 -0.57
CA PHE A 42 18.59 18.93 0.07
C PHE A 42 19.55 18.39 -1.00
N GLU A 43 20.84 18.67 -0.81
CA GLU A 43 21.94 18.10 -1.59
C GLU A 43 22.63 16.96 -0.83
N ASP A 44 22.88 15.85 -1.51
CA ASP A 44 23.61 14.70 -0.97
C ASP A 44 25.12 14.98 -0.80
N GLY A 45 25.87 14.01 -0.28
CA GLY A 45 27.32 14.13 -0.09
C GLY A 45 28.12 14.41 -1.36
N ALA A 46 27.55 14.19 -2.54
CA ALA A 46 28.14 14.48 -3.85
C ALA A 46 27.69 15.83 -4.44
N GLY A 47 26.83 16.59 -3.73
CA GLY A 47 26.27 17.85 -4.21
C GLY A 47 25.13 17.69 -5.21
N ALA A 48 24.53 16.49 -5.32
CA ALA A 48 23.39 16.24 -6.19
C ALA A 48 22.07 16.39 -5.40
N LEU A 49 21.01 16.81 -6.10
CA LEU A 49 19.67 16.92 -5.49
C LEU A 49 19.17 15.55 -5.04
N SER A 50 18.87 15.45 -3.75
CA SER A 50 18.46 14.18 -3.14
C SER A 50 16.99 13.88 -3.45
N CYS A 51 16.77 12.81 -4.22
CA CYS A 51 15.45 12.36 -4.65
C CYS A 51 14.87 11.28 -3.70
N HIS A 52 13.54 11.23 -3.61
CA HIS A 52 12.80 10.15 -2.95
C HIS A 52 11.52 9.78 -3.66
N ALA A 53 11.03 8.57 -3.37
CA ALA A 53 9.72 8.09 -3.80
C ALA A 53 8.66 8.66 -2.85
N PRO A 54 7.61 9.35 -3.34
CA PRO A 54 6.65 10.10 -2.53
C PRO A 54 5.58 9.23 -1.83
N GLY A 55 5.91 7.99 -1.48
CA GLY A 55 5.02 7.07 -0.76
C GLY A 55 4.00 6.35 -1.66
N HIS A 56 3.31 5.39 -1.06
CA HIS A 56 2.40 4.50 -1.80
C HIS A 56 1.09 5.16 -2.26
N GLY A 57 0.77 6.37 -1.77
CA GLY A 57 -0.34 7.18 -2.28
C GLY A 57 -0.20 7.57 -3.75
N ASP A 58 0.99 7.43 -4.34
CA ASP A 58 1.23 7.63 -5.76
C ASP A 58 0.56 6.60 -6.68
N LEU A 59 0.11 5.47 -6.12
CA LEU A 59 -0.38 4.32 -6.87
C LEU A 59 -1.34 4.71 -8.00
N THR A 60 -2.42 5.44 -7.67
CA THR A 60 -3.47 5.77 -8.65
C THR A 60 -2.97 6.75 -9.71
N PHE A 61 -2.19 7.76 -9.33
CA PHE A 61 -1.61 8.74 -10.24
C PHE A 61 -0.62 8.10 -11.22
N ALA A 62 0.32 7.31 -10.71
CA ALA A 62 1.35 6.66 -11.51
C ALA A 62 0.76 5.59 -12.42
N LEU A 63 -0.20 4.79 -11.92
CA LEU A 63 -0.89 3.78 -12.71
C LEU A 63 -1.70 4.41 -13.85
N ARG A 64 -2.42 5.51 -13.59
CA ARG A 64 -3.14 6.27 -14.63
C ARG A 64 -2.20 6.86 -15.67
N ARG A 65 -1.15 7.56 -15.22
CA ARG A 65 -0.15 8.18 -16.10
C ARG A 65 0.56 7.16 -16.99
N SER A 66 0.76 5.94 -16.51
CA SER A 66 1.38 4.85 -17.30
C SER A 66 0.50 4.34 -18.46
N GLY A 67 -0.80 4.65 -18.46
CA GLY A 67 -1.77 4.09 -19.41
C GLY A 67 -2.19 2.65 -19.10
N ILE A 68 -1.59 1.99 -18.10
CA ILE A 68 -1.92 0.61 -17.72
C ILE A 68 -3.34 0.51 -17.19
N LEU A 69 -3.81 1.47 -16.37
CA LEU A 69 -5.20 1.46 -15.90
C LEU A 69 -6.18 1.52 -17.08
N LYS A 70 -5.91 2.40 -18.04
CA LYS A 70 -6.74 2.55 -19.22
C LYS A 70 -6.79 1.25 -20.02
N ASP A 71 -5.63 0.66 -20.34
CA ASP A 71 -5.55 -0.63 -21.05
C ASP A 71 -6.27 -1.76 -20.29
N PHE A 72 -6.13 -1.81 -18.96
CA PHE A 72 -6.84 -2.77 -18.13
C PHE A 72 -8.36 -2.63 -18.25
N ARG A 73 -8.88 -1.40 -18.15
CA ARG A 73 -10.31 -1.09 -18.27
C ARG A 73 -10.84 -1.36 -19.68
N ASP A 74 -10.11 -0.93 -20.72
CA ASP A 74 -10.47 -1.15 -22.13
C ASP A 74 -10.62 -2.65 -22.46
N ARG A 75 -9.89 -3.52 -21.74
CA ARG A 75 -9.96 -4.99 -21.87
C ARG A 75 -11.01 -5.63 -20.96
N GLY A 76 -11.85 -4.83 -20.31
CA GLY A 76 -12.95 -5.28 -19.45
C GLY A 76 -12.58 -5.52 -17.99
N GLY A 77 -11.37 -5.12 -17.57
CA GLY A 77 -10.94 -5.17 -16.17
C GLY A 77 -11.75 -4.20 -15.31
N ARG A 78 -12.25 -4.67 -14.15
CA ARG A 78 -13.13 -3.90 -13.26
C ARG A 78 -12.56 -3.65 -11.87
N VAL A 79 -11.80 -4.61 -11.35
CA VAL A 79 -11.34 -4.61 -9.98
C VAL A 79 -9.84 -4.90 -9.96
N LEU A 80 -9.11 -4.14 -9.15
CA LEU A 80 -7.68 -4.31 -8.91
C LEU A 80 -7.46 -4.66 -7.45
N MET A 81 -6.55 -5.59 -7.17
CA MET A 81 -6.05 -5.80 -5.81
C MET A 81 -4.65 -5.19 -5.71
N MET A 82 -4.42 -4.42 -4.65
CA MET A 82 -3.12 -3.91 -4.26
C MET A 82 -2.74 -4.51 -2.91
N SER A 83 -1.49 -4.96 -2.78
CA SER A 83 -0.89 -5.37 -1.53
C SER A 83 0.59 -4.99 -1.51
N ASN A 84 1.20 -5.00 -0.33
CA ASN A 84 2.63 -4.89 -0.20
C ASN A 84 3.31 -6.23 -0.52
N VAL A 85 4.42 -6.19 -1.24
CA VAL A 85 5.22 -7.38 -1.59
C VAL A 85 5.78 -8.10 -0.36
N ASP A 86 5.96 -7.39 0.76
CA ASP A 86 6.44 -7.98 2.01
C ASP A 86 5.37 -8.84 2.71
N ASN A 87 4.08 -8.66 2.39
CA ASN A 87 2.98 -9.46 2.92
C ASN A 87 2.67 -10.63 2.00
N LEU A 88 3.35 -11.75 2.22
CA LEU A 88 3.29 -12.92 1.34
C LEU A 88 1.93 -13.63 1.33
N THR A 89 1.09 -13.41 2.35
CA THR A 89 -0.24 -14.04 2.43
C THR A 89 -1.37 -13.18 1.86
N ALA A 90 -1.09 -11.94 1.42
CA ALA A 90 -2.06 -11.10 0.70
C ALA A 90 -2.20 -11.53 -0.77
N THR A 91 -2.79 -12.71 -0.97
CA THR A 91 -3.09 -13.28 -2.29
C THR A 91 -4.52 -12.98 -2.73
N LEU A 92 -4.76 -13.04 -4.05
CA LEU A 92 -6.12 -12.93 -4.60
C LEU A 92 -7.03 -13.99 -3.96
N ASP A 93 -8.20 -13.55 -3.52
CA ASP A 93 -9.16 -14.40 -2.81
C ASP A 93 -10.58 -14.15 -3.30
N PRO A 94 -11.26 -15.18 -3.86
CA PRO A 94 -12.62 -15.03 -4.36
C PRO A 94 -13.62 -14.53 -3.32
N ALA A 95 -13.46 -14.87 -2.04
CA ALA A 95 -14.36 -14.42 -0.99
C ALA A 95 -14.19 -12.91 -0.72
N VAL A 96 -12.94 -12.42 -0.72
CA VAL A 96 -12.65 -10.98 -0.56
C VAL A 96 -13.15 -10.19 -1.77
N ILE A 97 -12.89 -10.67 -2.98
CA ILE A 97 -13.40 -10.04 -4.21
C ILE A 97 -14.93 -10.05 -4.24
N GLY A 98 -15.55 -11.17 -3.87
CA GLY A 98 -17.01 -11.30 -3.76
C GLY A 98 -17.60 -10.30 -2.76
N ALA A 99 -17.02 -10.22 -1.55
CA ALA A 99 -17.44 -9.26 -0.53
C ALA A 99 -17.31 -7.80 -1.00
N HIS A 100 -16.24 -7.46 -1.73
CA HIS A 100 -16.10 -6.14 -2.34
C HIS A 100 -17.24 -5.85 -3.34
N LEU A 101 -17.51 -6.77 -4.27
CA LEU A 101 -18.58 -6.62 -5.25
C LEU A 101 -19.97 -6.52 -4.61
N GLU A 102 -20.26 -7.32 -3.58
CA GLU A 102 -21.53 -7.27 -2.86
C GLU A 102 -21.70 -5.98 -2.05
N SER A 103 -20.61 -5.42 -1.52
CA SER A 103 -20.66 -4.19 -0.73
C SER A 103 -21.03 -2.95 -1.56
N GLY A 104 -20.75 -2.96 -2.86
CA GLY A 104 -20.88 -1.79 -3.73
C GLY A 104 -19.90 -0.66 -3.41
N ALA A 105 -18.92 -0.89 -2.53
CA ALA A 105 -17.89 0.09 -2.20
C ALA A 105 -16.92 0.28 -3.37
N ALA A 106 -16.36 1.49 -3.50
CA ALA A 106 -15.33 1.78 -4.49
C ALA A 106 -13.94 1.29 -4.05
N LEU A 107 -13.76 1.08 -2.73
CA LEU A 107 -12.52 0.60 -2.13
C LEU A 107 -12.85 -0.29 -0.95
N THR A 108 -12.35 -1.53 -0.92
CA THR A 108 -12.40 -2.40 0.26
C THR A 108 -11.00 -2.56 0.82
N ALA A 109 -10.79 -2.23 2.10
CA ALA A 109 -9.51 -2.41 2.77
C ALA A 109 -9.58 -3.59 3.75
N GLU A 110 -8.60 -4.48 3.67
CA GLU A 110 -8.45 -5.59 4.61
C GLU A 110 -7.86 -5.09 5.94
N MET A 111 -8.49 -5.50 7.04
CA MET A 111 -8.18 -5.09 8.41
C MET A 111 -7.80 -6.32 9.24
N ALA A 112 -6.62 -6.32 9.85
CA ALA A 112 -6.18 -7.41 10.71
C ALA A 112 -6.40 -7.07 12.20
N PRO A 113 -6.67 -8.06 13.07
CA PRO A 113 -6.65 -7.87 14.52
C PRO A 113 -5.35 -7.22 15.01
N LYS A 114 -5.47 -6.17 15.82
CA LYS A 114 -4.35 -5.46 16.42
C LYS A 114 -3.76 -6.26 17.58
N GLU A 115 -2.44 -6.35 17.63
CA GLU A 115 -1.63 -6.96 18.68
C GLU A 115 -0.74 -5.90 19.34
N PRO A 116 -0.28 -6.13 20.59
CA PRO A 116 0.59 -5.19 21.29
C PRO A 116 1.85 -4.85 20.48
N GLY A 117 2.07 -3.55 20.24
CA GLY A 117 3.22 -3.05 19.49
C GLY A 117 2.94 -2.76 18.02
N ASP A 118 1.77 -3.13 17.49
CA ASP A 118 1.39 -2.74 16.13
C ASP A 118 1.25 -1.22 16.01
N GLN A 119 1.89 -0.69 14.97
CA GLN A 119 1.83 0.70 14.57
C GLN A 119 1.27 0.77 13.15
N GLY A 120 0.28 1.63 12.93
CA GLY A 120 -0.26 1.83 11.59
C GLY A 120 -1.61 2.52 11.59
N GLY A 121 -2.12 2.74 10.38
CA GLY A 121 -3.46 3.27 10.20
C GLY A 121 -4.55 2.32 10.67
N ALA A 122 -5.66 2.90 11.11
CA ALA A 122 -6.82 2.18 11.60
C ALA A 122 -8.11 2.82 11.07
N PRO A 123 -9.21 2.04 10.92
CA PRO A 123 -10.48 2.59 10.50
C PRO A 123 -11.09 3.47 11.60
N ALA A 124 -11.43 4.71 11.26
CA ALA A 124 -12.10 5.66 12.14
C ALA A 124 -13.14 6.47 11.36
N ARG A 125 -14.02 7.18 12.06
CA ARG A 125 -14.93 8.15 11.43
C ARG A 125 -14.33 9.55 11.55
N VAL A 126 -14.15 10.21 10.42
CA VAL A 126 -13.74 11.62 10.32
C VAL A 126 -14.87 12.36 9.62
N ASP A 127 -15.43 13.37 10.28
CA ASP A 127 -16.61 14.12 9.81
C ASP A 127 -17.77 13.22 9.35
N GLY A 128 -18.03 12.18 10.14
CA GLY A 128 -19.09 11.19 9.90
C GLY A 128 -18.75 10.11 8.87
N LYS A 129 -17.67 10.25 8.10
CA LYS A 129 -17.28 9.29 7.05
C LYS A 129 -16.26 8.27 7.56
N PRO A 130 -16.45 6.96 7.26
CA PRO A 130 -15.43 5.95 7.52
C PRO A 130 -14.17 6.23 6.69
N GLN A 131 -13.00 6.23 7.32
CA GLN A 131 -11.70 6.48 6.69
C GLN A 131 -10.60 5.66 7.38
N ILE A 132 -9.53 5.35 6.66
CA ILE A 132 -8.27 4.96 7.28
C ILE A 132 -7.56 6.22 7.77
N VAL A 133 -7.25 6.24 9.05
CA VAL A 133 -6.49 7.31 9.69
C VAL A 133 -5.19 6.72 10.20
N GLU A 134 -4.05 7.28 9.78
CA GLU A 134 -2.74 6.86 10.28
C GLU A 134 -2.55 7.15 11.77
N SER A 135 -1.74 6.35 12.45
CA SER A 135 -1.49 6.48 13.90
C SER A 135 -1.11 7.91 14.30
N PHE A 136 -0.21 8.55 13.56
CA PHE A 136 0.26 9.92 13.81
C PHE A 136 -0.78 11.02 13.51
N ARG A 137 -1.91 10.67 12.87
CA ARG A 137 -3.00 11.62 12.57
C ARG A 137 -4.11 11.61 13.62
N PHE A 138 -4.14 10.63 14.53
CA PHE A 138 -5.08 10.66 15.64
C PHE A 138 -4.75 11.81 16.60
N PRO A 139 -5.76 12.42 17.24
CA PRO A 139 -5.54 13.36 18.34
C PRO A 139 -4.66 12.71 19.43
N LYS A 140 -3.80 13.51 20.08
CA LYS A 140 -2.86 13.00 21.10
C LYS A 140 -3.55 12.35 22.29
N ASP A 141 -4.78 12.77 22.58
CA ASP A 141 -5.64 12.28 23.66
C ASP A 141 -6.59 11.15 23.20
N PHE A 142 -6.55 10.77 21.93
CA PHE A 142 -7.32 9.65 21.42
C PHE A 142 -6.61 8.32 21.71
N ASP A 143 -7.28 7.45 22.44
CA ASP A 143 -6.83 6.09 22.68
C ASP A 143 -7.08 5.20 21.45
N GLN A 144 -6.06 5.06 20.59
CA GLN A 144 -6.12 4.22 19.39
C GLN A 144 -6.27 2.72 19.71
N GLU A 145 -5.92 2.26 20.92
CA GLU A 145 -6.06 0.85 21.32
C GLU A 145 -7.53 0.41 21.38
N ARG A 146 -8.46 1.38 21.44
CA ARG A 146 -9.90 1.12 21.33
C ARG A 146 -10.33 0.61 19.96
N ILE A 147 -9.49 0.74 18.93
CA ILE A 147 -9.74 0.21 17.60
C ILE A 147 -9.06 -1.17 17.51
N PRO A 148 -9.82 -2.28 17.52
CA PRO A 148 -9.26 -3.63 17.68
C PRO A 148 -8.61 -4.18 16.40
N VAL A 149 -8.50 -3.34 15.37
CA VAL A 149 -7.99 -3.71 14.05
C VAL A 149 -7.12 -2.59 13.48
N PHE A 150 -6.23 -2.94 12.55
CA PHE A 150 -5.41 -2.00 11.81
C PHE A 150 -5.37 -2.36 10.32
N ASN A 151 -5.00 -1.38 9.51
CA ASN A 151 -4.90 -1.49 8.06
C ASN A 151 -3.74 -2.40 7.67
N THR A 152 -4.03 -3.45 6.90
CA THR A 152 -3.01 -4.36 6.34
C THR A 152 -2.24 -3.76 5.16
N ASN A 153 -2.71 -2.62 4.65
CA ASN A 153 -2.31 -2.02 3.39
C ASN A 153 -2.60 -2.92 2.17
N THR A 154 -3.63 -3.77 2.29
CA THR A 154 -4.20 -4.57 1.20
C THR A 154 -5.57 -4.02 0.84
N PHE A 155 -5.76 -3.67 -0.44
CA PHE A 155 -6.95 -3.03 -0.95
C PHE A 155 -7.49 -3.75 -2.17
N VAL A 156 -8.81 -3.84 -2.25
CA VAL A 156 -9.54 -4.11 -3.48
C VAL A 156 -10.14 -2.78 -3.96
N LEU A 157 -9.87 -2.42 -5.21
CA LEU A 157 -10.14 -1.12 -5.78
C LEU A 157 -11.01 -1.27 -7.03
N ASP A 158 -12.08 -0.50 -7.12
CA ASP A 158 -12.82 -0.33 -8.37
C ASP A 158 -11.95 0.47 -9.37
N ALA A 159 -11.72 -0.12 -10.54
CA ALA A 159 -10.81 0.42 -11.54
C ALA A 159 -11.32 1.71 -12.17
N GLU A 160 -12.64 1.90 -12.25
CA GLU A 160 -13.24 3.14 -12.74
C GLU A 160 -13.17 4.24 -11.68
N ALA A 161 -13.47 3.92 -10.42
CA ALA A 161 -13.46 4.88 -9.33
C ALA A 161 -12.06 5.47 -9.07
N ILE A 162 -11.00 4.68 -9.25
CA ILE A 162 -9.62 5.17 -9.08
C ILE A 162 -9.08 5.94 -10.30
N ASP A 163 -9.81 6.01 -11.42
CA ASP A 163 -9.41 6.77 -12.61
C ASP A 163 -9.75 8.26 -12.46
N ALA A 164 -9.32 8.85 -11.36
CA ALA A 164 -9.56 10.24 -11.00
C ALA A 164 -8.32 10.87 -10.34
N ASP A 165 -8.33 12.20 -10.24
CA ASP A 165 -7.35 12.92 -9.41
C ASP A 165 -7.89 13.05 -8.00
N PHE A 166 -7.05 12.73 -7.01
CA PHE A 166 -7.37 12.85 -5.60
C PHE A 166 -6.48 13.92 -4.95
N PRO A 167 -7.04 14.89 -4.20
CA PRO A 167 -6.25 15.86 -3.48
C PRO A 167 -5.71 15.26 -2.17
N LEU A 168 -4.88 14.21 -2.28
CA LEU A 168 -4.24 13.57 -1.14
C LEU A 168 -3.30 14.56 -0.42
N THR A 169 -3.23 14.42 0.90
CA THR A 169 -2.39 15.21 1.78
C THR A 169 -0.93 14.78 1.66
N TRP A 170 -0.03 15.77 1.65
CA TRP A 170 1.41 15.54 1.78
C TRP A 170 1.81 15.49 3.26
N PHE A 171 2.34 14.36 3.70
CA PHE A 171 2.84 14.15 5.05
C PHE A 171 4.35 14.34 5.08
N ALA A 172 4.82 15.25 5.93
CA ALA A 172 6.24 15.46 6.16
C ALA A 172 6.80 14.33 7.04
N VAL A 173 7.81 13.64 6.54
CA VAL A 173 8.54 12.59 7.23
C VAL A 173 9.97 13.05 7.44
N ASN A 174 10.38 13.17 8.69
CA ASN A 174 11.77 13.48 9.04
C ASN A 174 12.64 12.23 8.85
N LYS A 175 13.76 12.40 8.16
CA LYS A 175 14.76 11.37 7.90
C LYS A 175 16.15 11.90 8.19
N THR A 176 17.10 10.98 8.30
CA THR A 176 18.53 11.27 8.24
C THR A 176 19.05 10.73 6.93
N VAL A 177 19.69 11.59 6.13
CA VAL A 177 20.32 11.25 4.85
C VAL A 177 21.74 11.81 4.89
N ASP A 178 22.74 10.98 4.62
CA ASP A 178 24.17 11.36 4.72
C ASP A 178 24.50 12.08 6.04
N ASP A 179 24.01 11.52 7.16
CA ASP A 179 24.16 12.05 8.52
C ASP A 179 23.58 13.47 8.75
N LYS A 180 22.78 13.98 7.81
CA LYS A 180 22.11 15.28 7.90
C LYS A 180 20.59 15.12 8.00
N PRO A 181 19.89 16.01 8.72
CA PRO A 181 18.43 15.99 8.78
C PRO A 181 17.84 16.37 7.41
N ALA A 182 16.88 15.58 6.96
CA ALA A 182 16.12 15.81 5.74
C ALA A 182 14.62 15.63 5.99
N VAL A 183 13.80 16.36 5.25
CA VAL A 183 12.36 16.21 5.23
C VAL A 183 11.96 15.66 3.87
N GLN A 184 11.18 14.59 3.88
CA GLN A 184 10.58 14.03 2.68
C GLN A 184 9.06 14.06 2.78
N PHE A 185 8.39 14.44 1.70
CA PHE A 185 6.93 14.49 1.67
C PHE A 185 6.39 13.22 1.02
N GLU A 186 5.46 12.56 1.70
CA GLU A 186 4.84 11.32 1.26
C GLU A 186 3.31 11.43 1.23
N ARG A 187 2.69 10.68 0.32
CA ARG A 187 1.25 10.46 0.27
C ARG A 187 0.94 9.02 0.60
N LEU A 188 -0.22 8.78 1.18
CA LEU A 188 -0.61 7.47 1.69
C LEU A 188 -1.87 6.98 1.00
N VAL A 189 -1.80 5.78 0.44
CA VAL A 189 -2.91 5.18 -0.33
C VAL A 189 -4.17 4.99 0.51
N GLY A 190 -4.04 4.80 1.83
CA GLY A 190 -5.17 4.68 2.75
C GLY A 190 -6.05 5.93 2.77
N GLU A 191 -5.51 7.11 2.44
CA GLU A 191 -6.26 8.36 2.38
C GLU A 191 -7.27 8.40 1.21
N LEU A 192 -7.17 7.48 0.23
CA LEU A 192 -8.23 7.31 -0.78
C LEU A 192 -9.61 7.07 -0.14
N THR A 193 -9.66 6.48 1.05
CA THR A 193 -10.90 6.27 1.81
C THR A 193 -11.60 7.56 2.26
N ALA A 194 -10.91 8.71 2.22
CA ALA A 194 -11.54 10.01 2.44
C ALA A 194 -12.35 10.50 1.22
N PHE A 195 -12.06 9.97 0.02
CA PHE A 195 -12.60 10.41 -1.25
C PHE A 195 -13.49 9.36 -1.94
N LEU A 196 -13.23 8.09 -1.66
CA LEU A 196 -13.98 6.94 -2.17
C LEU A 196 -14.80 6.32 -1.06
N GLU A 197 -16.02 5.86 -1.38
CA GLU A 197 -16.85 5.11 -0.43
C GLU A 197 -16.13 3.80 -0.05
N PRO A 198 -15.72 3.64 1.23
CA PRO A 198 -14.91 2.50 1.62
C PRO A 198 -15.73 1.42 2.33
N ALA A 199 -15.36 0.16 2.11
CA ALA A 199 -15.69 -0.95 2.99
C ALA A 199 -14.45 -1.41 3.76
N PHE A 200 -14.65 -1.91 4.97
CA PHE A 200 -13.58 -2.46 5.81
C PHE A 200 -13.88 -3.91 6.10
N LEU A 201 -12.99 -4.80 5.66
CA LEU A 201 -13.16 -6.23 5.80
C LEU A 201 -12.17 -6.75 6.85
N ARG A 202 -12.67 -7.28 7.97
CA ARG A 202 -11.81 -7.96 8.93
C ARG A 202 -11.35 -9.28 8.35
N VAL A 203 -10.04 -9.50 8.34
CA VAL A 203 -9.39 -10.73 7.86
C VAL A 203 -8.60 -11.39 8.97
N GLU A 204 -8.32 -12.68 8.83
CA GLU A 204 -7.49 -13.39 9.78
C GLU A 204 -6.02 -12.97 9.67
N ARG A 205 -5.41 -12.67 10.82
CA ARG A 205 -3.97 -12.38 10.90
C ARG A 205 -3.16 -13.66 10.86
N HIS A 206 -3.62 -14.70 11.56
CA HIS A 206 -2.89 -15.94 11.79
C HIS A 206 -3.72 -17.17 11.39
N GLY A 207 -3.04 -18.32 11.36
CA GLY A 207 -3.68 -19.61 11.08
C GLY A 207 -3.83 -19.90 9.59
N PRO A 208 -4.62 -20.92 9.24
CA PRO A 208 -4.72 -21.41 7.86
C PRO A 208 -5.35 -20.40 6.89
N ASP A 209 -6.13 -19.44 7.40
CA ASP A 209 -6.76 -18.39 6.58
C ASP A 209 -6.04 -17.04 6.71
N ALA A 210 -4.79 -17.03 7.18
CA ALA A 210 -4.03 -15.80 7.39
C ALA A 210 -3.87 -15.00 6.09
N ARG A 211 -4.09 -13.68 6.17
CA ARG A 211 -3.94 -12.71 5.06
C ARG A 211 -2.98 -11.56 5.39
N PHE A 212 -2.41 -11.56 6.60
CA PHE A 212 -1.44 -10.56 7.04
C PHE A 212 -0.23 -11.21 7.72
N GLN A 213 0.81 -11.46 6.93
CA GLN A 213 2.09 -12.02 7.36
C GLN A 213 3.26 -11.24 6.69
N PRO A 214 3.50 -9.98 7.10
CA PRO A 214 4.56 -9.17 6.52
C PRO A 214 5.95 -9.58 7.02
N ILE A 215 6.93 -9.63 6.12
CA ILE A 215 8.35 -9.83 6.45
C ILE A 215 9.07 -8.49 6.41
N LYS A 216 9.42 -7.95 7.59
CA LYS A 216 10.03 -6.62 7.70
C LYS A 216 11.54 -6.62 7.55
N ILE A 217 12.20 -7.64 8.08
CA ILE A 217 13.63 -7.83 7.96
C ILE A 217 13.92 -9.24 7.41
N PRO A 218 15.02 -9.42 6.66
CA PRO A 218 15.37 -10.71 6.05
C PRO A 218 15.43 -11.87 7.07
N GLU A 219 15.86 -11.59 8.29
CA GLU A 219 16.01 -12.58 9.36
C GLU A 219 14.68 -13.20 9.79
N ASP A 220 13.58 -12.46 9.66
CA ASP A 220 12.23 -12.95 10.02
C ASP A 220 11.74 -14.02 9.04
N LEU A 221 12.22 -14.02 7.79
CA LEU A 221 11.72 -14.90 6.75
C LEU A 221 11.78 -16.37 7.16
N HIS A 222 12.93 -16.84 7.66
CA HIS A 222 13.10 -18.25 8.02
C HIS A 222 12.17 -18.68 9.16
N LYS A 223 11.88 -17.78 10.08
CA LYS A 223 11.00 -18.03 11.23
C LYS A 223 9.54 -18.10 10.81
N GLU A 224 9.11 -17.16 9.96
CA GLU A 224 7.70 -17.00 9.59
C GLU A 224 7.29 -17.88 8.39
N LEU A 225 8.25 -18.29 7.54
CA LEU A 225 8.01 -19.07 6.32
C LEU A 225 7.15 -20.33 6.53
N PRO A 226 7.37 -21.17 7.57
CA PRO A 226 6.52 -22.34 7.80
C PRO A 226 5.04 -21.99 8.02
N GLY A 227 4.76 -20.85 8.67
CA GLY A 227 3.39 -20.37 8.88
C GLY A 227 2.78 -19.84 7.58
N ILE A 228 3.54 -19.06 6.82
CA ILE A 228 3.15 -18.51 5.52
C ILE A 228 2.82 -19.64 4.53
N VAL A 229 3.70 -20.63 4.40
CA VAL A 229 3.49 -21.78 3.49
C VAL A 229 2.21 -22.52 3.87
N LYS A 230 1.99 -22.82 5.16
CA LYS A 230 0.76 -23.49 5.61
C LYS A 230 -0.50 -22.71 5.27
N ALA A 231 -0.49 -21.39 5.42
CA ALA A 231 -1.64 -20.54 5.06
C ALA A 231 -1.88 -20.52 3.54
N LEU A 232 -0.80 -20.43 2.75
CA LEU A 232 -0.89 -20.46 1.29
C LEU A 232 -1.42 -21.81 0.77
N GLU A 233 -0.93 -22.93 1.29
CA GLU A 233 -1.41 -24.28 0.95
C GLU A 233 -2.89 -24.46 1.34
N ALA A 234 -3.27 -24.03 2.56
CA ALA A 234 -4.65 -24.14 3.04
C ALA A 234 -5.64 -23.32 2.19
N ARG A 235 -5.18 -22.19 1.63
CA ARG A 235 -5.96 -21.33 0.73
C ARG A 235 -5.78 -21.68 -0.75
N GLY A 236 -5.05 -22.76 -1.08
CA GLY A 236 -4.80 -23.20 -2.46
C GLY A 236 -4.06 -22.18 -3.33
N SER A 237 -3.26 -21.31 -2.71
CA SER A 237 -2.42 -20.32 -3.37
C SER A 237 -1.01 -20.82 -3.68
N LEU A 238 -0.63 -21.98 -3.12
CA LEU A 238 0.59 -22.74 -3.37
C LEU A 238 0.21 -24.21 -3.56
#